data_AF-A0A699JX51-F1
#
_entry.id   AF-A0A699JX51-F1
#
_cell.length_a   1.000
_cell.length_b   1.000
_cell.length_c   1.000
_cell.angle_alpha   90.00
_cell.angle_beta   90.00
_cell.angle_gamma   90.00
#
_symmetry.space_group_name_H-M   'P 1'
#
loop_
_entity.id
_entity.type
_entity.pdbx_description
1 polymer ?
#
loop_
_entity_poly.entity_id
_entity_poly.type
_entity_poly.pdbx_seq_one_letter_code
_entity_poly.pdbx_strand_id
1 'polypeptide(L)'
;MDQDSAHMVAASKVPMLKPGVETIIAPTTAGEKAQRSSEVLDQNFDRLQKLISPLEIHSESISREDMNKKFLRSLSPEWNTHTIVWRNKSEDTLSLDDLYNNLKIYEP
;
A
#
# COMPACT_ATOMS: atom_id res chain seq x y z
N MET A 1 -14.88 68.73 2.70
CA MET A 1 -14.18 67.85 3.65
C MET A 1 -15.30 67.26 4.46
N ASP A 2 -15.88 66.18 3.95
CA ASP A 2 -17.17 65.69 4.43
C ASP A 2 -16.97 64.22 4.73
N GLN A 3 -16.87 63.96 6.03
CA GLN A 3 -16.69 62.63 6.60
C GLN A 3 -18.04 61.90 6.50
N ASP A 4 -18.04 60.83 5.72
CA ASP A 4 -19.14 59.89 5.62
C ASP A 4 -19.30 59.16 6.96
N SER A 5 -20.45 59.34 7.61
CA SER A 5 -20.77 58.82 8.94
C SER A 5 -21.95 57.86 8.87
N ALA A 6 -21.68 56.64 9.34
CA ALA A 6 -22.61 55.63 9.82
C ALA A 6 -23.50 54.93 8.77
N HIS A 7 -23.05 53.73 8.37
CA HIS A 7 -23.96 52.58 8.28
C HIS A 7 -23.35 51.36 8.99
N MET A 8 -23.93 51.06 10.16
CA MET A 8 -23.75 49.82 10.89
C MET A 8 -24.56 48.72 10.20
N VAL A 9 -23.95 47.65 9.69
CA VAL A 9 -24.67 46.40 9.41
C VAL A 9 -23.79 45.16 9.65
N ALA A 10 -24.35 44.27 10.48
CA ALA A 10 -24.10 42.85 10.66
C ALA A 10 -22.75 42.39 11.25
N ALA A 11 -22.79 42.07 12.53
CA ALA A 11 -21.88 41.14 13.18
C ALA A 11 -21.89 39.79 12.44
N SER A 12 -20.84 39.53 11.66
CA SER A 12 -20.57 38.19 11.12
C SER A 12 -20.12 37.30 12.29
N LYS A 13 -21.02 36.40 12.70
CA LYS A 13 -20.76 35.43 13.75
C LYS A 13 -19.85 34.36 13.16
N VAL A 14 -18.54 34.55 13.32
CA VAL A 14 -17.52 33.56 12.94
C VAL A 14 -17.83 32.27 13.71
N PRO A 15 -18.08 31.13 13.04
CA PRO A 15 -18.19 29.87 13.74
C PRO A 15 -16.84 29.60 14.39
N MET A 16 -16.86 29.59 15.72
CA MET A 16 -15.70 29.26 16.55
C MET A 16 -15.21 27.86 16.16
N LEU A 17 -14.04 27.78 15.53
CA LEU A 17 -13.29 26.54 15.49
C LEU A 17 -12.91 26.22 16.94
N LYS A 18 -13.52 25.17 17.49
CA LYS A 18 -13.18 24.66 18.81
C LYS A 18 -11.67 24.35 18.81
N PRO A 19 -10.87 24.87 19.74
CA PRO A 19 -9.51 24.38 19.90
C PRO A 19 -9.62 22.97 20.47
N GLY A 20 -9.37 21.95 19.64
CA GLY A 20 -9.55 20.56 20.07
C GLY A 20 -9.86 19.54 18.97
N VAL A 21 -9.71 19.90 17.69
CA VAL A 21 -9.31 18.90 16.70
C VAL A 21 -7.90 19.30 16.29
N GLU A 22 -6.94 18.76 17.01
CA GLU A 22 -5.67 18.45 16.38
C GLU A 22 -6.04 17.57 15.19
N THR A 23 -6.09 18.15 13.99
CA THR A 23 -5.84 17.36 12.80
C THR A 23 -4.43 16.86 13.00
N ILE A 24 -4.33 15.67 13.59
CA ILE A 24 -3.12 14.88 13.67
C ILE A 24 -2.86 14.45 12.23
N ILE A 25 -2.34 15.38 11.42
CA ILE A 25 -1.37 15.04 10.39
C ILE A 25 -0.12 14.65 11.15
N ALA A 26 -0.17 13.47 11.78
CA ALA A 26 1.04 12.82 12.26
C ALA A 26 1.97 12.74 11.05
N PRO A 27 3.27 13.04 11.20
CA PRO A 27 4.24 12.56 10.24
C PRO A 27 4.17 11.04 10.31
N THR A 28 3.44 10.43 9.36
CA THR A 28 3.35 8.98 9.21
C THR A 28 4.79 8.48 9.08
N THR A 29 5.27 7.97 10.20
CA THR A 29 6.67 7.64 10.42
C THR A 29 6.96 6.35 9.65
N ALA A 30 8.19 6.19 9.16
CA ALA A 30 8.59 5.07 8.30
C ALA A 30 8.13 3.69 8.79
N GLY A 31 8.01 3.49 10.11
CA GLY A 31 7.50 2.25 10.73
C GLY A 31 6.05 1.89 10.39
N GLU A 32 5.14 2.85 10.22
CA GLU A 32 3.75 2.54 9.80
C GLU A 32 3.68 2.13 8.33
N LYS A 33 4.58 2.66 7.49
CA LYS A 33 4.67 2.29 6.07
C LYS A 33 5.27 0.90 5.90
N ALA A 34 6.31 0.57 6.67
CA ALA A 34 6.89 -0.76 6.76
C ALA A 34 5.83 -1.79 7.17
N GLN A 35 5.10 -1.53 8.27
CA GLN A 35 4.07 -2.44 8.74
C GLN A 35 2.94 -2.65 7.71
N ARG A 36 2.46 -1.57 7.08
CA ARG A 36 1.48 -1.71 6.00
C ARG A 36 2.02 -2.48 4.78
N SER A 37 3.30 -2.31 4.45
CA SER A 37 3.90 -3.01 3.31
C SER A 37 4.05 -4.52 3.55
N SER A 38 4.31 -4.90 4.80
CA SER A 38 4.36 -6.29 5.28
C SER A 38 2.98 -6.93 5.28
N GLU A 39 1.98 -6.25 5.83
CA GLU A 39 0.59 -6.70 5.79
C GLU A 39 0.08 -6.91 4.36
N VAL A 40 0.47 -6.06 3.41
CA VAL A 40 0.10 -6.21 2.00
C VAL A 40 0.81 -7.39 1.35
N LEU A 41 2.07 -7.66 1.70
CA LEU A 41 2.81 -8.82 1.20
C LEU A 41 2.12 -10.13 1.64
N ASP A 42 1.81 -10.25 2.92
CA ASP A 42 1.13 -11.42 3.51
C ASP A 42 -0.26 -11.63 2.90
N GLN A 43 -1.06 -10.56 2.81
CA GLN A 43 -2.40 -10.65 2.22
C GLN A 43 -2.37 -11.07 0.75
N ASN A 44 -1.42 -10.57 -0.04
CA ASN A 44 -1.31 -10.97 -1.44
C ASN A 44 -0.86 -12.42 -1.59
N PHE A 45 0.05 -12.88 -0.74
CA PHE A 45 0.48 -14.27 -0.70
C PHE A 45 -0.68 -15.22 -0.38
N ASP A 46 -1.45 -14.92 0.68
CA ASP A 46 -2.64 -15.70 1.06
C ASP A 46 -3.70 -15.74 -0.04
N ARG A 47 -3.92 -14.63 -0.73
CA ARG A 47 -4.89 -14.53 -1.83
C ARG A 47 -4.46 -15.38 -3.02
N LEU A 48 -3.17 -15.42 -3.36
CA LEU A 48 -2.66 -16.26 -4.44
C LEU A 48 -2.70 -17.73 -4.09
N GLN A 49 -2.31 -18.10 -2.87
CA GLN A 49 -2.42 -19.48 -2.39
C GLN A 49 -3.87 -19.99 -2.51
N LYS A 50 -4.85 -19.18 -2.11
CA LYS A 50 -6.29 -19.49 -2.28
C LYS A 50 -6.74 -19.63 -3.74
N LEU A 51 -6.06 -18.99 -4.70
CA LEU A 51 -6.34 -19.15 -6.13
C LEU A 51 -5.63 -20.37 -6.72
N ILE A 52 -4.46 -20.72 -6.20
CA ILE A 52 -3.66 -21.87 -6.66
C ILE A 52 -4.31 -23.19 -6.21
N SER A 53 -4.81 -23.30 -4.96
CA SER A 53 -5.35 -24.58 -4.47
C SER A 53 -6.47 -25.16 -5.36
N PRO A 54 -7.44 -24.37 -5.85
CA PRO A 54 -8.44 -24.87 -6.78
C PRO A 54 -7.90 -25.21 -8.18
N LEU A 55 -6.91 -24.48 -8.69
CA LEU A 55 -6.36 -24.70 -10.03
C LEU A 55 -5.54 -26.00 -10.10
N GLU A 56 -4.81 -26.31 -9.03
CA GLU A 56 -4.06 -27.55 -8.88
C GLU A 56 -4.98 -28.78 -8.89
N ILE A 57 -6.18 -28.65 -8.29
CA ILE A 57 -7.21 -29.70 -8.30
C ILE A 57 -7.80 -29.90 -9.70
N HIS A 58 -8.00 -28.82 -10.46
CA HIS A 58 -8.54 -28.90 -11.83
C HIS A 58 -7.50 -29.32 -12.88
N SER A 59 -6.28 -29.71 -12.47
CA SER A 59 -5.14 -30.02 -13.35
C SER A 59 -4.75 -28.89 -14.30
N GLU A 60 -5.19 -27.66 -14.00
CA GLU A 60 -4.82 -26.47 -14.75
C GLU A 60 -3.53 -25.92 -14.10
N SER A 61 -2.39 -26.51 -14.49
CA SER A 61 -1.11 -26.12 -13.91
C SER A 61 -0.67 -24.75 -14.46
N ILE A 62 -0.75 -23.70 -13.64
CA ILE A 62 -0.09 -22.42 -13.95
C ILE A 62 1.42 -22.64 -13.83
N SER A 63 2.18 -22.08 -14.79
CA SER A 63 3.63 -22.11 -14.72
C SER A 63 4.14 -21.35 -13.49
N ARG A 64 5.24 -21.81 -12.88
CA ARG A 64 5.85 -21.16 -11.72
C ARG A 64 6.24 -19.70 -12.01
N GLU A 65 6.74 -19.46 -13.21
CA GLU A 65 7.04 -18.13 -13.74
C GLU A 65 5.80 -17.23 -13.76
N ASP A 66 4.66 -17.71 -14.27
CA ASP A 66 3.42 -16.92 -14.32
C ASP A 66 2.86 -16.62 -12.93
N MET A 67 2.98 -17.57 -11.99
CA MET A 67 2.60 -17.34 -10.59
C MET A 67 3.44 -16.23 -9.96
N ASN A 68 4.76 -16.32 -10.11
CA ASN A 68 5.70 -15.34 -9.56
C ASN A 68 5.48 -13.94 -10.16
N LYS A 69 5.27 -13.85 -11.49
CA LYS A 69 4.96 -12.59 -12.17
C LYS A 69 3.65 -11.97 -11.68
N LYS A 70 2.59 -12.77 -11.52
CA LYS A 70 1.30 -12.29 -10.99
C LYS A 70 1.44 -11.82 -9.55
N PHE A 71 2.22 -12.53 -8.73
CA PHE A 71 2.53 -12.11 -7.37
C PHE A 71 3.23 -10.76 -7.33
N LEU A 72 4.36 -10.63 -8.02
CA LEU A 72 5.14 -9.39 -8.06
C LEU A 72 4.36 -8.20 -8.62
N ARG A 73 3.42 -8.44 -9.56
CA ARG A 73 2.51 -7.41 -10.09
C ARG A 73 1.42 -7.00 -9.09
N SER A 74 1.02 -7.90 -8.19
CA SER A 74 0.01 -7.63 -7.16
C SER A 74 0.53 -6.86 -5.95
N LEU A 75 1.87 -6.79 -5.78
CA LEU A 75 2.50 -6.02 -4.72
C LEU A 75 2.32 -4.51 -4.94
N SER A 76 2.26 -3.76 -3.84
CA SER A 76 2.15 -2.30 -3.90
C SER A 76 3.40 -1.66 -4.52
N PRO A 77 3.29 -0.40 -5.02
CA PRO A 77 4.41 0.32 -5.63
C PRO A 77 5.65 0.45 -4.74
N GLU A 78 5.50 0.38 -3.42
CA GLU A 78 6.59 0.35 -2.44
C GLU A 78 7.57 -0.81 -2.69
N TRP A 79 7.09 -1.93 -3.24
CA TRP A 79 7.92 -3.08 -3.58
C TRP A 79 8.54 -2.99 -4.99
N ASN A 80 8.17 -2.01 -5.84
CA ASN A 80 8.61 -1.95 -7.26
C ASN A 80 10.13 -2.02 -7.43
N THR A 81 10.89 -1.31 -6.59
CA THR A 81 12.36 -1.31 -6.69
C THR A 81 12.93 -2.71 -6.44
N HIS A 82 12.36 -3.43 -5.47
CA HIS A 82 12.75 -4.82 -5.17
C HIS A 82 12.26 -5.78 -6.26
N THR A 83 11.03 -5.63 -6.76
CA THR A 83 10.48 -6.51 -7.80
C THR A 83 11.21 -6.39 -9.13
N ILE A 84 11.73 -5.21 -9.51
CA ILE A 84 12.53 -5.02 -10.74
C ILE A 84 13.85 -5.81 -10.66
N VAL A 85 14.49 -5.86 -9.49
CA VAL A 85 15.72 -6.63 -9.28
C VAL A 85 15.42 -8.13 -9.37
N TRP A 86 14.30 -8.57 -8.77
CA TRP A 86 13.89 -9.98 -8.81
C TRP A 86 13.47 -10.45 -10.20
N ARG A 87 12.82 -9.59 -10.99
CA ARG A 87 12.46 -9.87 -12.40
C ARG A 87 13.67 -10.16 -13.28
N ASN A 88 14.83 -9.61 -12.95
CA ASN A 88 16.06 -9.86 -13.70
C ASN A 88 16.85 -11.08 -13.20
N LYS A 89 16.63 -11.53 -11.96
CA LYS A 89 17.54 -12.50 -11.33
C LYS A 89 17.19 -13.95 -11.56
N SER A 90 15.93 -14.35 -11.45
CA SER A 90 15.49 -15.74 -11.68
C SER A 90 14.04 -15.97 -11.20
N GLU A 91 13.04 -15.34 -11.82
CA GLU A 91 11.62 -15.64 -11.54
C GLU A 91 11.26 -17.10 -11.88
N ASP A 92 12.03 -17.75 -12.77
CA ASP A 92 11.62 -19.02 -13.40
C ASP A 92 12.01 -20.26 -12.60
N THR A 93 12.92 -20.13 -11.63
CA THR A 93 13.45 -21.27 -10.84
C THR A 93 12.93 -21.31 -9.40
N LEU A 94 12.49 -20.18 -8.85
CA LEU A 94 12.07 -20.07 -7.44
C LEU A 94 10.60 -20.45 -7.26
N SER A 95 10.30 -21.24 -6.23
CA SER A 95 8.91 -21.46 -5.84
C SER A 95 8.27 -20.16 -5.33
N LEU A 96 6.94 -20.12 -5.29
CA LEU A 96 6.23 -18.96 -4.75
C LEU A 96 6.59 -18.74 -3.27
N ASP A 97 6.78 -19.81 -2.52
CA ASP A 97 7.22 -19.78 -1.12
C ASP A 97 8.64 -19.22 -0.97
N ASP A 98 9.58 -19.67 -1.82
CA ASP A 98 10.95 -19.14 -1.82
C ASP A 98 10.97 -17.65 -2.16
N LEU A 99 10.18 -17.24 -3.16
CA LEU A 99 10.05 -15.85 -3.54
C LEU A 99 9.49 -14.99 -2.40
N TYR A 100 8.45 -15.46 -1.72
CA TYR A 100 7.88 -14.80 -0.55
C TYR A 100 8.91 -14.65 0.58
N ASN A 101 9.61 -15.73 0.95
CA ASN A 101 10.65 -15.71 1.98
C ASN A 101 11.79 -14.73 1.62
N ASN A 102 12.18 -14.71 0.35
CA ASN A 102 13.19 -13.79 -0.17
C ASN A 102 12.73 -12.33 -0.25
N LEU A 103 11.43 -12.06 -0.28
CA LEU A 103 10.91 -10.69 -0.17
C LEU A 103 10.80 -10.27 1.30
N LYS A 104 10.50 -11.22 2.19
CA LYS A 104 10.37 -10.98 3.63
C LYS A 104 11.65 -10.46 4.28
N ILE A 105 12.83 -10.82 3.76
CA ILE A 105 14.12 -10.26 4.22
C ILE A 105 14.30 -8.78 3.85
N TYR A 106 13.52 -8.26 2.91
CA TYR A 106 13.52 -6.85 2.50
C TYR A 106 12.29 -6.10 3.04
N GLU A 107 11.65 -6.63 4.09
CA GLU A 107 10.65 -5.87 4.84
C GLU A 107 11.23 -4.49 5.20
N PRO A 108 10.56 -3.38 4.82
CA PRO A 108 11.08 -2.03 5.04
C PRO A 108 11.26 -1.64 6.51
#